data_AF-A0A0C2R2P1-F1
#
_entry.id   AF-A0A0C2R2P1-F1
#
_cell.length_a   1.000
_cell.length_b   1.000
_cell.length_c   1.000
_cell.angle_alpha   90.00
_cell.angle_beta   90.00
_cell.angle_gamma   90.00
#
_symmetry.space_group_name_H-M   'P 1'
#
loop_
_entity.id
_entity.type
_entity.pdbx_description
1 polymer ?
#
loop_
_entity_poly.entity_id
_entity_poly.type
_entity_poly.pdbx_seq_one_letter_code
_entity_poly.pdbx_strand_id
1 'polypeptide(L)'
;MKALRNEQGYTLVLVLAMIVVITILALPLMSQTISNASQTKLTENQIQLDKMVDMGSVYFMKDVERVVKELEAEASADRNHGGVTVQELMNRLPSDYTVEMENVQKIFQFQVGYTDINKIEGGISIDYRVVGEVDGVVEENVDVVIIEINNDGEQSGPGGGQEYDNPAEGRGNGCRQFNSSSAVGIYGNRECILQGNYYIDQAVNLRGSSVLCINGTVHFTEEVSLRGRSRIYINGQAVFDQEPDVQGNNTGVLYGVACPR
;
A
#
# COMPACT_ATOMS: atom_id res chain seq x y z
N MET A 1 63.29 62.90 6.87
CA MET A 1 62.03 62.82 7.65
C MET A 1 61.53 61.38 7.58
N LYS A 2 61.34 60.70 8.71
CA LYS A 2 60.79 59.34 8.75
C LYS A 2 59.26 59.44 8.65
N ALA A 3 58.69 58.93 7.57
CA ALA A 3 57.24 58.82 7.43
C ALA A 3 56.72 57.73 8.37
N LEU A 4 55.88 58.10 9.33
CA LEU A 4 55.14 57.16 10.18
C LEU A 4 54.07 56.47 9.32
N ARG A 5 54.31 55.20 8.95
CA ARG A 5 53.31 54.35 8.29
C ARG A 5 52.32 53.84 9.34
N ASN A 6 51.06 54.27 9.24
CA ASN A 6 49.98 53.83 10.10
C ASN A 6 49.37 52.52 9.55
N GLU A 7 50.04 51.40 9.82
CA GLU A 7 49.61 50.04 9.42
C GLU A 7 48.44 49.52 10.30
N GLN A 8 48.21 50.15 11.47
CA GLN A 8 47.21 49.70 12.46
C GLN A 8 45.77 50.02 12.02
N GLY A 9 45.55 51.11 11.29
CA GLY A 9 44.22 51.50 10.82
C GLY A 9 43.64 50.55 9.75
N TYR A 10 44.47 50.08 8.82
CA TYR A 10 44.02 49.21 7.73
C TYR A 10 43.61 47.82 8.23
N THR A 11 44.33 47.31 9.25
CA THR A 11 44.02 46.04 9.90
C THR A 11 42.62 46.05 10.52
N LEU A 12 42.27 47.13 11.21
CA LEU A 12 40.96 47.28 11.84
C LEU A 12 39.82 47.30 10.81
N VAL A 13 40.01 48.05 9.72
CA VAL A 13 39.01 48.12 8.64
C VAL A 13 38.84 46.77 7.95
N LEU A 14 39.93 46.04 7.74
CA LEU A 14 39.89 44.71 7.10
C LEU A 14 39.14 43.70 7.98
N VAL A 15 39.41 43.67 9.29
CA VAL A 15 38.69 42.79 10.23
C VAL A 15 37.20 43.12 10.26
N LEU A 16 36.84 44.41 10.29
CA LEU A 16 35.43 44.82 10.30
C LEU A 16 34.72 44.44 8.99
N ALA A 17 35.37 44.64 7.84
CA ALA A 17 34.84 44.19 6.55
C ALA A 17 34.68 42.66 6.49
N MET A 18 35.64 41.91 7.06
CA MET A 18 35.58 40.45 7.09
C MET A 18 34.41 39.94 7.96
N ILE A 19 34.18 40.57 9.12
CA ILE A 19 33.02 40.24 9.98
C ILE A 19 31.70 40.48 9.25
N VAL A 20 31.58 41.60 8.52
CA VAL A 20 30.39 41.93 7.72
C VAL A 20 30.16 40.90 6.61
N VAL A 21 31.21 40.52 5.88
CA VAL A 21 31.11 39.50 4.83
C VAL A 21 30.68 38.15 5.42
N ILE A 22 31.26 37.73 6.54
CA ILE A 22 30.90 36.48 7.21
C ILE A 22 29.44 36.51 7.69
N THR A 23 28.97 37.62 8.27
CA THR A 23 27.57 37.72 8.72
C THR A 23 26.57 37.70 7.57
N ILE A 24 26.88 38.36 6.45
CA ILE A 24 26.04 38.32 5.24
C ILE A 24 25.97 36.91 4.65
N LEU A 25 27.07 36.15 4.70
CA LEU A 25 27.12 34.79 4.16
C LEU A 25 26.55 33.73 5.11
N ALA A 26 26.64 33.93 6.44
CA ALA A 26 26.17 32.96 7.42
C ALA A 26 24.64 32.87 7.51
N LEU A 27 23.94 34.00 7.40
CA LEU A 27 22.48 34.06 7.55
C LEU A 27 21.71 33.22 6.50
N PRO A 28 22.04 33.28 5.18
CA PRO A 28 21.38 32.45 4.17
C PRO A 28 21.58 30.95 4.39
N LEU A 29 22.76 30.53 4.84
CA LEU A 29 23.09 29.12 5.07
C LEU A 29 22.26 28.53 6.22
N MET A 30 22.07 29.30 7.31
CA MET A 30 21.21 28.87 8.42
C MET A 30 19.74 28.78 8.01
N SER A 31 19.26 29.69 7.15
CA SER A 31 17.89 29.64 6.65
C SER A 31 17.62 28.40 5.79
N GLN A 32 18.59 27.99 4.96
CA GLN A 32 18.47 26.81 4.11
C GLN A 32 18.46 25.50 4.91
N THR A 33 19.28 25.37 5.94
CA THR A 33 19.34 24.15 6.75
C THR A 33 18.08 23.92 7.58
N ILE A 34 17.50 24.99 8.17
CA ILE A 34 16.24 24.92 8.92
C ILE A 34 15.09 24.52 8.00
N SER A 35 15.02 25.09 6.79
CA SER A 35 13.98 24.77 5.81
C SER A 35 14.01 23.29 5.41
N ASN A 36 15.21 22.75 5.13
CA ASN A 36 15.36 21.33 4.76
C ASN A 36 14.98 20.39 5.91
N ALA A 37 15.40 20.68 7.14
CA ALA A 37 15.04 19.86 8.29
C ALA A 37 13.53 19.82 8.53
N SER A 38 12.86 20.97 8.40
CA SER A 38 11.39 21.04 8.51
C SER A 38 10.69 20.29 7.39
N GLN A 39 11.16 20.42 6.15
CA GLN A 39 10.58 19.71 5.01
C GLN A 39 10.76 18.20 5.15
N THR A 40 11.94 17.72 5.55
CA THR A 40 12.16 16.28 5.80
C THR A 40 11.21 15.76 6.87
N LYS A 41 10.99 16.52 7.96
CA LYS A 41 10.04 16.12 8.99
C LYS A 41 8.61 16.03 8.47
N LEU A 42 8.17 17.00 7.67
CA LEU A 42 6.84 16.97 7.05
C LEU A 42 6.69 15.77 6.11
N THR A 43 7.70 15.50 5.27
CA THR A 43 7.68 14.33 4.39
C THR A 43 7.67 13.01 5.16
N GLU A 44 8.45 12.89 6.25
CA GLU A 44 8.45 11.69 7.09
C GLU A 44 7.10 11.49 7.79
N ASN A 45 6.47 12.57 8.24
CA ASN A 45 5.15 12.52 8.86
C ASN A 45 4.07 12.10 7.85
N GLN A 46 4.12 12.65 6.63
CA GLN A 46 3.20 12.25 5.55
C GLN A 46 3.35 10.77 5.20
N ILE A 47 4.59 10.29 5.00
CA ILE A 47 4.84 8.86 4.70
C ILE A 47 4.33 7.96 5.84
N GLN A 48 4.45 8.39 7.10
CA GLN A 48 3.93 7.63 8.23
C GLN A 48 2.40 7.61 8.25
N LEU A 49 1.75 8.75 7.95
CA LEU A 49 0.30 8.86 7.87
C LEU A 49 -0.28 7.98 6.77
N ASP A 50 0.27 8.08 5.55
CA ASP A 50 -0.13 7.22 4.42
C ASP A 50 -0.05 5.75 4.81
N LYS A 51 1.06 5.37 5.47
CA LYS A 51 1.27 3.99 5.92
C LYS A 51 0.29 3.56 7.01
N MET A 52 -0.07 4.44 7.95
CA MET A 52 -1.08 4.15 8.98
C MET A 52 -2.45 3.90 8.36
N VAL A 53 -2.83 4.75 7.40
CA VAL A 53 -4.07 4.63 6.66
C VAL A 53 -4.12 3.31 5.88
N ASP A 54 -3.07 2.98 5.13
CA ASP A 54 -2.97 1.73 4.40
C ASP A 54 -3.08 0.52 5.33
N MET A 55 -2.36 0.54 6.45
CA MET A 55 -2.40 -0.53 7.45
C MET A 55 -3.79 -0.66 8.10
N GLY A 56 -4.47 0.46 8.37
CA GLY A 56 -5.81 0.44 8.93
C GLY A 56 -6.86 -0.12 7.97
N SER A 57 -6.76 0.19 6.68
CA SER A 57 -7.62 -0.41 5.65
C SER A 57 -7.44 -1.93 5.61
N VAL A 58 -6.19 -2.41 5.59
CA VAL A 58 -5.90 -3.85 5.61
C VAL A 58 -6.43 -4.52 6.88
N TYR A 59 -6.25 -3.87 8.03
CA TYR A 59 -6.74 -4.39 9.30
C TYR A 59 -8.26 -4.52 9.30
N PHE A 60 -8.97 -3.48 8.84
CA PHE A 60 -10.43 -3.50 8.74
C PHE A 60 -10.92 -4.62 7.83
N MET A 61 -10.32 -4.74 6.64
CA MET A 61 -10.67 -5.79 5.68
C MET A 61 -10.50 -7.18 6.29
N LYS A 62 -9.43 -7.41 7.06
CA LYS A 62 -9.19 -8.69 7.75
C LYS A 62 -10.20 -8.95 8.87
N ASP A 63 -10.66 -7.92 9.56
CA ASP A 63 -11.72 -8.04 10.55
C ASP A 63 -13.08 -8.35 9.91
N VAL A 64 -13.43 -7.67 8.81
CA VAL A 64 -14.60 -8.00 8.01
C VAL A 64 -14.51 -9.44 7.53
N GLU A 65 -13.35 -9.87 7.03
CA GLU A 65 -13.11 -11.24 6.57
C GLU A 65 -13.34 -12.28 7.65
N ARG A 66 -12.77 -12.03 8.83
CA ARG A 66 -12.94 -12.91 9.98
C ARG A 66 -14.41 -13.01 10.39
N VAL A 67 -15.11 -11.89 10.49
CA VAL A 67 -16.52 -11.85 10.89
C VAL A 67 -17.41 -12.57 9.86
N VAL A 68 -17.19 -12.34 8.57
CA VAL A 68 -17.95 -13.03 7.50
C VAL A 68 -17.74 -14.53 7.58
N LYS A 69 -16.50 -15.00 7.70
CA LYS A 69 -16.19 -16.44 7.82
C LYS A 69 -16.83 -17.08 9.05
N GLU A 70 -16.84 -16.39 10.19
CA GLU A 70 -17.51 -16.85 11.40
C GLU A 70 -19.03 -16.99 11.18
N LEU A 71 -19.66 -15.98 10.57
CA LEU A 71 -21.10 -16.00 10.30
C LEU A 71 -21.50 -17.05 9.26
N GLU A 72 -20.69 -17.26 8.23
CA GLU A 72 -20.90 -18.34 7.25
C GLU A 72 -20.78 -19.73 7.88
N ALA A 73 -19.80 -19.92 8.77
CA ALA A 73 -19.64 -21.17 9.50
C ALA A 73 -20.87 -21.46 10.39
N GLU A 74 -21.40 -20.44 11.07
CA GLU A 74 -22.63 -20.54 11.87
C GLU A 74 -23.86 -20.82 10.99
N ALA A 75 -24.00 -20.15 9.85
CA ALA A 75 -25.08 -20.37 8.90
C ALA A 75 -25.05 -21.79 8.31
N SER A 76 -23.86 -22.35 8.06
CA SER A 76 -23.72 -23.73 7.56
C SER A 76 -24.14 -24.80 8.58
N ALA A 77 -24.08 -24.47 9.88
CA ALA A 77 -24.49 -25.37 10.97
C ALA A 77 -26.02 -25.40 11.16
N ASP A 78 -26.72 -24.32 10.83
CA ASP A 78 -28.18 -24.23 10.88
C ASP A 78 -28.79 -24.22 9.46
N ARG A 79 -29.41 -25.35 9.07
CA ARG A 79 -30.00 -25.55 7.74
C ARG A 79 -31.11 -24.55 7.37
N ASN A 80 -31.58 -23.74 8.32
CA ASN A 80 -32.61 -22.72 8.07
C ASN A 80 -32.06 -21.29 8.10
N HIS A 81 -30.76 -21.08 8.31
CA HIS A 81 -30.19 -19.74 8.40
C HIS A 81 -30.05 -19.14 7.00
N GLY A 82 -30.69 -17.99 6.77
CA GLY A 82 -30.81 -17.34 5.46
C GLY A 82 -29.56 -16.59 4.98
N GLY A 83 -28.36 -17.08 5.33
CA GLY A 83 -27.07 -16.44 5.05
C GLY A 83 -26.75 -15.26 5.98
N VAL A 84 -25.65 -14.57 5.68
CA VAL A 84 -25.15 -13.42 6.44
C VAL A 84 -26.08 -12.21 6.26
N THR A 85 -26.56 -11.64 7.36
CA THR A 85 -27.40 -10.44 7.34
C THR A 85 -26.64 -9.17 7.75
N VAL A 86 -27.10 -8.02 7.25
CA VAL A 86 -26.57 -6.69 7.63
C VAL A 86 -26.59 -6.49 9.15
N GLN A 87 -27.66 -6.94 9.81
CA GLN A 87 -27.81 -6.77 11.25
C GLN A 87 -26.78 -7.57 12.04
N GLU A 88 -26.43 -8.77 11.57
CA GLU A 88 -25.39 -9.61 12.21
C GLU A 88 -24.00 -8.99 12.03
N LEU A 89 -23.70 -8.44 10.85
CA LEU A 89 -22.46 -7.70 10.60
C LEU A 89 -22.35 -6.47 11.49
N MET A 90 -23.40 -5.64 11.58
CA MET A 90 -23.44 -4.45 12.43
C MET A 90 -23.24 -4.80 13.92
N ASN A 91 -23.70 -5.96 14.37
CA ASN A 91 -23.56 -6.40 15.76
C ASN A 91 -22.16 -6.92 16.11
N ARG A 92 -21.38 -7.38 15.12
CA ARG A 92 -20.04 -7.97 15.33
C ARG A 92 -18.90 -7.04 14.95
N LEU A 93 -19.09 -6.22 13.92
CA LEU A 93 -18.12 -5.21 13.53
C LEU A 93 -18.24 -4.01 14.47
N PRO A 94 -17.13 -3.47 15.00
CA PRO A 94 -17.17 -2.22 15.74
C PRO A 94 -17.38 -1.05 14.77
N SER A 95 -18.26 -0.11 15.13
CA SER A 95 -18.48 1.11 14.34
C SER A 95 -17.29 2.08 14.37
N ASP A 96 -16.48 2.01 15.43
CA ASP A 96 -15.24 2.79 15.58
C ASP A 96 -14.38 2.14 16.67
N TYR A 97 -13.09 1.96 16.42
CA TYR A 97 -12.11 1.44 17.37
C TYR A 97 -10.68 1.88 17.01
N THR A 98 -9.86 2.07 18.04
CA THR A 98 -8.44 2.39 17.88
C THR A 98 -7.62 1.10 17.87
N VAL A 99 -6.76 0.97 16.87
CA VAL A 99 -5.78 -0.10 16.76
C VAL A 99 -4.41 0.46 17.10
N GLU A 100 -3.73 -0.20 18.03
CA GLU A 100 -2.33 0.07 18.35
C GLU A 100 -1.46 -1.05 17.80
N MET A 101 -0.51 -0.70 16.94
CA MET A 101 0.47 -1.63 16.39
C MET A 101 1.87 -1.23 16.82
N GLU A 102 2.54 -2.11 17.57
CA GLU A 102 3.93 -1.92 17.95
C GLU A 102 4.85 -2.50 16.86
N ASN A 103 5.64 -1.65 16.22
CA ASN A 103 6.79 -2.06 15.44
C ASN A 103 8.06 -1.78 16.26
N VAL A 104 9.15 -2.48 15.97
CA VAL A 104 10.46 -2.48 16.67
C VAL A 104 11.00 -1.08 17.00
N GLN A 105 10.51 -0.02 16.34
CA GLN A 105 10.97 1.36 16.52
C GLN A 105 9.86 2.39 16.86
N LYS A 106 8.58 2.11 16.59
CA LYS A 106 7.48 3.07 16.73
C LYS A 106 6.15 2.35 16.99
N ILE A 107 5.30 2.97 17.81
CA ILE A 107 3.91 2.58 18.00
C ILE A 107 3.09 3.35 16.98
N PHE A 108 2.35 2.63 16.14
CA PHE A 108 1.38 3.20 15.22
C PHE A 108 -0.01 3.14 15.87
N GLN A 109 -0.71 4.26 15.90
CA GLN A 109 -2.10 4.32 16.38
C GLN A 109 -2.96 4.88 15.26
N PHE A 110 -4.02 4.16 14.92
CA PHE A 110 -4.99 4.60 13.92
C PHE A 110 -6.39 4.17 14.35
N GLN A 111 -7.38 4.95 13.96
CA GLN A 111 -8.80 4.65 14.20
C GLN A 111 -9.40 4.03 12.96
N VAL A 112 -10.24 3.03 13.16
CA VAL A 112 -10.90 2.27 12.10
C VAL A 112 -12.35 2.06 12.49
N GLY A 113 -13.26 2.15 11.54
CA GLY A 113 -14.65 1.83 11.79
C GLY A 113 -15.51 1.89 10.54
N TYR A 114 -16.68 1.25 10.57
CA TYR A 114 -17.66 1.44 9.50
C TYR A 114 -18.48 2.72 9.73
N THR A 115 -18.76 3.43 8.65
CA THR A 115 -19.68 4.56 8.62
C THR A 115 -21.10 4.12 8.27
N ASP A 116 -21.23 3.17 7.33
CA ASP A 116 -22.53 2.64 6.92
C ASP A 116 -22.42 1.19 6.44
N ILE A 117 -23.51 0.44 6.54
CA ILE A 117 -23.61 -0.92 6.00
C ILE A 117 -24.94 -1.05 5.26
N ASN A 118 -24.84 -1.20 3.94
CA ASN A 118 -25.97 -1.19 3.03
C ASN A 118 -26.13 -2.54 2.34
N LYS A 119 -27.37 -3.01 2.18
CA LYS A 119 -27.66 -4.16 1.33
C LYS A 119 -27.73 -3.70 -0.13
N ILE A 120 -27.02 -4.38 -1.01
CA ILE A 120 -27.01 -4.12 -2.46
C ILE A 120 -27.51 -5.36 -3.23
N GLU A 121 -27.74 -5.21 -4.54
CA GLU A 121 -28.07 -6.34 -5.40
C GLU A 121 -26.86 -7.28 -5.46
N GLY A 122 -27.02 -8.53 -4.97
CA GLY A 122 -25.94 -9.52 -4.94
C GLY A 122 -25.02 -9.48 -3.71
N GLY A 123 -25.24 -8.58 -2.74
CA GLY A 123 -24.30 -8.49 -1.61
C GLY A 123 -24.60 -7.45 -0.53
N ILE A 124 -23.57 -7.15 0.25
CA ILE A 124 -23.55 -6.12 1.30
C ILE A 124 -22.38 -5.17 1.03
N SER A 125 -22.61 -3.87 1.06
CA SER A 125 -21.59 -2.83 0.98
C SER A 125 -21.36 -2.25 2.37
N ILE A 126 -20.10 -2.09 2.75
CA ILE A 126 -19.64 -1.53 4.02
C ILE A 126 -18.78 -0.33 3.70
N ASP A 127 -19.29 0.87 3.99
CA ASP A 127 -18.52 2.10 3.93
C ASP A 127 -17.71 2.19 5.21
N TYR A 128 -16.40 2.36 5.11
CA TYR A 128 -15.52 2.42 6.28
C TYR A 128 -14.54 3.58 6.22
N ARG A 129 -14.06 3.95 7.39
CA ARG A 129 -13.21 5.12 7.64
C ARG A 129 -11.97 4.68 8.41
N VAL A 130 -10.83 5.16 7.95
CA VAL A 130 -9.53 4.98 8.62
C VAL A 130 -8.93 6.35 8.88
N VAL A 131 -8.49 6.61 10.11
CA VAL A 131 -7.87 7.87 10.50
C VAL A 131 -6.51 7.60 11.14
N GLY A 132 -5.45 8.14 10.53
CA GLY A 132 -4.11 8.17 11.10
C GLY A 132 -3.81 9.56 11.69
N GLU A 133 -3.04 9.60 12.79
CA GLU A 133 -2.54 10.85 13.36
C GLU A 133 -1.05 10.76 13.67
N VAL A 134 -0.26 11.74 13.19
CA VAL A 134 1.18 11.86 13.46
C VAL A 134 1.50 13.31 13.77
N ASP A 135 2.01 13.59 14.98
CA ASP A 135 2.38 14.94 15.43
C ASP A 135 1.24 15.99 15.26
N GLY A 136 -0.02 15.58 15.42
CA GLY A 136 -1.20 16.45 15.26
C GLY A 136 -1.61 16.72 13.81
N VAL A 137 -0.94 16.10 12.84
CA VAL A 137 -1.40 16.01 11.45
C VAL A 137 -2.27 14.78 11.33
N VAL A 138 -3.48 14.95 10.78
CA VAL A 138 -4.47 13.88 10.62
C VAL A 138 -4.67 13.59 9.14
N GLU A 139 -4.65 12.31 8.79
CA GLU A 139 -4.97 11.78 7.46
C GLU A 139 -6.19 10.88 7.60
N GLU A 140 -7.15 11.03 6.69
CA GLU A 140 -8.38 10.25 6.68
C GLU A 140 -8.58 9.61 5.31
N ASN A 141 -8.97 8.34 5.30
CA ASN A 141 -9.38 7.61 4.12
C ASN A 141 -10.75 7.00 4.35
N VAL A 142 -11.63 7.15 3.36
CA VAL A 142 -12.93 6.53 3.32
C VAL A 142 -12.98 5.66 2.08
N ASP A 143 -13.33 4.40 2.27
CA ASP A 143 -13.38 3.41 1.21
C ASP A 143 -14.55 2.44 1.44
N VAL A 144 -14.81 1.56 0.48
CA VAL A 144 -15.97 0.67 0.45
C VAL A 144 -15.53 -0.78 0.28
N VAL A 145 -15.95 -1.64 1.22
CA VAL A 145 -15.85 -3.10 1.05
C VAL A 145 -17.18 -3.62 0.55
N ILE A 146 -17.17 -4.49 -0.45
CA ILE A 146 -18.36 -5.19 -0.94
C ILE A 146 -18.19 -6.66 -0.58
N ILE A 147 -19.23 -7.28 -0.04
CA ILE A 147 -19.31 -8.70 0.25
C ILE A 147 -20.36 -9.27 -0.69
N GLU A 148 -19.92 -10.08 -1.64
CA GLU A 148 -20.82 -10.81 -2.52
C GLU A 148 -21.43 -12.01 -1.79
N ILE A 149 -22.76 -12.10 -1.79
CA ILE A 149 -23.47 -13.24 -1.19
C ILE A 149 -23.96 -14.11 -2.34
N ASN A 150 -23.12 -15.08 -2.72
CA ASN A 150 -23.52 -16.10 -3.68
C ASN A 150 -24.50 -17.06 -3.00
N ASN A 151 -25.75 -17.04 -3.45
CA ASN A 151 -26.81 -17.95 -2.95
C ASN A 151 -26.58 -19.42 -3.35
N ASP A 152 -25.49 -19.72 -4.07
CA ASP A 152 -25.21 -21.01 -4.69
C ASP A 152 -24.02 -21.72 -4.02
N GLY A 153 -23.91 -21.72 -2.69
CA GLY A 153 -23.13 -22.71 -1.92
C GLY A 153 -21.62 -22.87 -2.21
N GLU A 154 -21.02 -22.04 -3.07
CA GLU A 154 -19.57 -21.96 -3.28
C GLU A 154 -19.01 -20.81 -2.44
N GLN A 155 -18.13 -21.16 -1.51
CA GLN A 155 -17.45 -20.25 -0.59
C GLN A 155 -16.86 -19.05 -1.34
N SER A 156 -17.35 -17.86 -1.01
CA SER A 156 -16.82 -16.60 -1.53
C SER A 156 -16.17 -15.88 -0.35
N GLY A 157 -14.84 -15.74 -0.37
CA GLY A 157 -14.15 -14.86 0.57
C GLY A 157 -14.57 -13.41 0.34
N PRO A 158 -14.44 -12.51 1.34
CA PRO A 158 -14.80 -11.11 1.19
C PRO A 158 -13.70 -10.41 0.40
N GLY A 159 -13.90 -10.37 -0.92
CA GLY A 159 -13.15 -9.51 -1.81
C GLY A 159 -13.74 -8.11 -1.72
N GLY A 160 -13.00 -7.15 -1.19
CA GLY A 160 -13.33 -5.72 -1.34
C GLY A 160 -13.64 -5.45 -2.81
N GLY A 161 -14.77 -4.80 -3.06
CA GLY A 161 -15.34 -4.61 -4.40
C GLY A 161 -14.49 -3.69 -5.26
N GLN A 162 -13.37 -4.19 -5.74
CA GLN A 162 -12.81 -3.79 -7.01
C GLN A 162 -13.30 -4.82 -8.02
N GLU A 163 -14.02 -4.36 -9.04
CA GLU A 163 -14.32 -5.20 -10.21
C GLU A 163 -12.98 -5.76 -10.70
N TYR A 164 -12.78 -7.05 -10.48
CA TYR A 164 -11.54 -7.72 -10.85
C TYR A 164 -11.61 -8.04 -12.33
N ASP A 165 -10.71 -7.44 -13.10
CA ASP A 165 -10.59 -7.69 -14.52
C ASP A 165 -10.13 -9.12 -14.76
N ASN A 166 -10.53 -9.71 -15.89
CA ASN A 166 -10.03 -11.01 -16.29
C ASN A 166 -8.56 -10.88 -16.72
N PRO A 167 -7.59 -11.56 -16.08
CA PRO A 167 -6.18 -11.51 -16.47
C PRO A 167 -5.93 -11.95 -17.93
N ALA A 168 -6.89 -12.65 -18.54
CA ALA A 168 -6.89 -13.07 -19.95
C ALA A 168 -6.80 -11.91 -20.96
N GLU A 169 -7.21 -10.69 -20.56
CA GLU A 169 -7.25 -9.51 -21.43
C GLU A 169 -5.93 -8.72 -21.45
N GLY A 170 -4.92 -9.22 -20.73
CA GLY A 170 -3.59 -8.64 -20.66
C GLY A 170 -2.88 -8.48 -22.01
N ARG A 171 -2.06 -7.44 -22.12
CA ARG A 171 -1.20 -7.18 -23.29
C ARG A 171 0.16 -7.85 -23.11
N GLY A 172 0.60 -8.61 -24.11
CA GLY A 172 1.92 -9.22 -24.13
C GLY A 172 1.88 -10.70 -24.51
N ASN A 173 3.05 -11.24 -24.86
CA ASN A 173 3.16 -12.65 -25.26
C ASN A 173 3.12 -13.62 -24.06
N GLY A 174 3.32 -13.11 -22.84
CA GLY A 174 3.18 -13.86 -21.58
C GLY A 174 1.74 -14.02 -21.12
N CYS A 175 0.84 -13.09 -21.45
CA CYS A 175 -0.53 -13.08 -20.91
C CYS A 175 -1.40 -14.25 -21.39
N ARG A 176 -1.06 -14.88 -22.53
CA ARG A 176 -1.78 -16.06 -23.06
C ARG A 176 -1.79 -17.25 -22.10
N GLN A 177 -0.92 -17.25 -21.09
CA GLN A 177 -0.79 -18.33 -20.11
C GLN A 177 -1.71 -18.13 -18.89
N PHE A 178 -2.35 -16.97 -18.75
CA PHE A 178 -3.35 -16.69 -17.70
C PHE A 178 -4.71 -17.36 -17.96
N ASN A 179 -4.94 -17.92 -19.16
CA ASN A 179 -6.19 -18.62 -19.51
C ASN A 179 -6.15 -20.12 -19.16
N SER A 180 -5.16 -20.57 -18.39
CA SER A 180 -5.03 -21.98 -17.98
C SER A 180 -5.75 -22.21 -16.66
N SER A 181 -6.33 -23.37 -16.41
CA SER A 181 -7.09 -23.67 -15.19
C SER A 181 -6.26 -24.25 -14.06
N SER A 182 -4.94 -24.00 -14.01
CA SER A 182 -4.05 -24.72 -13.09
C SER A 182 -2.90 -23.88 -12.56
N ALA A 183 -2.03 -23.35 -13.43
CA ALA A 183 -0.95 -22.49 -13.00
C ALA A 183 -0.58 -21.52 -14.11
N VAL A 184 -0.49 -20.24 -13.78
CA VAL A 184 -0.07 -19.19 -14.70
C VAL A 184 1.45 -19.20 -14.79
N GLY A 185 1.98 -19.67 -15.89
CA GLY A 185 3.42 -19.62 -16.15
C GLY A 185 3.80 -18.44 -17.05
N ILE A 186 4.84 -17.67 -16.72
CA ILE A 186 5.47 -16.73 -17.67
C ILE A 186 6.94 -17.09 -17.82
N TYR A 187 7.29 -17.66 -18.97
CA TYR A 187 8.59 -18.30 -19.16
C TYR A 187 9.43 -17.66 -20.27
N GLY A 188 10.75 -17.69 -20.10
CA GLY A 188 11.71 -17.23 -21.09
C GLY A 188 11.89 -15.72 -21.06
N ASN A 189 11.86 -15.06 -22.22
CA ASN A 189 11.93 -13.60 -22.34
C ASN A 189 10.56 -13.06 -22.75
N ARG A 190 9.56 -13.28 -21.88
CA ARG A 190 8.17 -12.93 -22.11
C ARG A 190 7.72 -11.87 -21.14
N GLU A 191 6.79 -11.05 -21.60
CA GLU A 191 6.18 -10.00 -20.82
C GLU A 191 4.66 -10.19 -20.80
N CYS A 192 4.07 -9.95 -19.64
CA CYS A 192 2.63 -9.77 -19.50
C CYS A 192 2.34 -8.45 -18.78
N ILE A 193 1.52 -7.61 -19.39
CA ILE A 193 1.06 -6.34 -18.83
C ILE A 193 -0.45 -6.43 -18.65
N LEU A 194 -0.85 -6.33 -17.39
CA LEU A 194 -2.23 -6.32 -16.96
C LEU A 194 -2.64 -4.87 -16.62
N GLN A 195 -3.88 -4.49 -16.95
CA GLN A 195 -4.46 -3.16 -16.76
C GLN A 195 -5.72 -3.30 -15.94
N GLY A 196 -5.72 -2.73 -14.74
CA GLY A 196 -6.82 -2.82 -13.78
C GLY A 196 -6.51 -3.75 -12.61
N ASN A 197 -7.56 -4.16 -11.91
CA ASN A 197 -7.42 -4.85 -10.63
C ASN A 197 -7.61 -6.36 -10.82
N TYR A 198 -6.84 -7.20 -10.12
CA TYR A 198 -6.87 -8.65 -10.35
C TYR A 198 -6.97 -9.47 -9.06
N TYR A 199 -7.83 -10.48 -9.10
CA TYR A 199 -7.83 -11.57 -8.13
C TYR A 199 -7.27 -12.81 -8.83
N ILE A 200 -6.11 -13.28 -8.39
CA ILE A 200 -5.39 -14.39 -9.01
C ILE A 200 -5.41 -15.56 -8.05
N ASP A 201 -6.28 -16.51 -8.36
CA ASP A 201 -6.56 -17.73 -7.60
C ASP A 201 -5.69 -18.93 -8.03
N GLN A 202 -4.66 -18.69 -8.84
CA GLN A 202 -3.78 -19.72 -9.39
C GLN A 202 -2.32 -19.42 -9.11
N ALA A 203 -1.51 -20.47 -8.96
CA ALA A 203 -0.08 -20.31 -8.77
C ALA A 203 0.57 -19.57 -9.95
N VAL A 204 1.35 -18.53 -9.65
CA VAL A 204 2.01 -17.67 -10.63
C VAL A 204 3.51 -18.00 -10.67
N ASN A 205 3.98 -18.48 -11.82
CA ASN A 205 5.31 -19.01 -11.99
C ASN A 205 6.10 -18.24 -13.06
N LEU A 206 6.98 -17.33 -12.64
CA LEU A 206 7.88 -16.61 -13.54
C LEU A 206 9.23 -17.34 -13.63
N ARG A 207 9.68 -17.68 -14.83
CA ARG A 207 11.03 -18.26 -15.05
C ARG A 207 11.77 -17.62 -16.21
N GLY A 208 13.08 -17.44 -16.06
CA GLY A 208 13.94 -16.92 -17.11
C GLY A 208 14.16 -15.42 -16.96
N SER A 209 13.98 -14.63 -18.02
CA SER A 209 14.02 -13.16 -17.99
C SER A 209 12.61 -12.62 -18.27
N SER A 210 11.61 -13.13 -17.55
CA SER A 210 10.21 -12.78 -17.73
C SER A 210 9.76 -11.63 -16.84
N VAL A 211 8.74 -10.90 -17.31
CA VAL A 211 8.18 -9.75 -16.60
C VAL A 211 6.67 -9.90 -16.50
N LEU A 212 6.14 -9.73 -15.29
CA LEU A 212 4.72 -9.47 -15.06
C LEU A 212 4.60 -8.01 -14.61
N CYS A 213 3.75 -7.25 -15.26
CA CYS A 213 3.40 -5.91 -14.81
C CYS A 213 1.90 -5.78 -14.63
N ILE A 214 1.50 -5.15 -13.53
CA ILE A 214 0.10 -4.94 -13.17
C ILE A 214 -0.08 -3.47 -12.88
N ASN A 215 -0.90 -2.78 -13.69
CA ASN A 215 -1.30 -1.40 -13.43
C ASN A 215 -2.66 -1.38 -12.75
N GLY A 216 -2.63 -1.62 -11.44
CA GLY A 216 -3.77 -1.70 -10.55
C GLY A 216 -3.44 -2.57 -9.35
N THR A 217 -4.44 -2.87 -8.55
CA THR A 217 -4.32 -3.68 -7.34
C THR A 217 -4.44 -5.16 -7.65
N VAL A 218 -3.70 -6.01 -6.95
CA VAL A 218 -3.75 -7.46 -7.15
C VAL A 218 -3.76 -8.23 -5.84
N HIS A 219 -4.55 -9.30 -5.78
CA HIS A 219 -4.51 -10.28 -4.70
C HIS A 219 -4.11 -11.64 -5.27
N PHE A 220 -2.99 -12.18 -4.78
CA PHE A 220 -2.54 -13.54 -5.07
C PHE A 220 -2.88 -14.45 -3.89
N THR A 221 -3.73 -15.46 -4.14
CA THR A 221 -4.09 -16.44 -3.09
C THR A 221 -3.19 -17.67 -3.09
N GLU A 222 -2.58 -17.98 -4.23
CA GLU A 222 -1.71 -19.12 -4.44
C GLU A 222 -0.24 -18.71 -4.56
N GLU A 223 0.66 -19.71 -4.59
CA GLU A 223 2.11 -19.50 -4.63
C GLU A 223 2.56 -18.61 -5.81
N VAL A 224 3.36 -17.59 -5.51
CA VAL A 224 4.05 -16.76 -6.50
C VAL A 224 5.53 -17.08 -6.50
N SER A 225 6.02 -17.74 -7.56
CA SER A 225 7.43 -18.12 -7.70
C SER A 225 8.14 -17.32 -8.78
N LEU A 226 9.32 -16.78 -8.44
CA LEU A 226 10.20 -16.04 -9.33
C LEU A 226 11.53 -16.77 -9.45
N ARG A 227 11.86 -17.28 -10.64
CA ARG A 227 13.14 -17.96 -10.91
C ARG A 227 13.95 -17.27 -12.02
N GLY A 228 15.26 -17.13 -11.82
CA GLY A 228 16.18 -16.61 -12.83
C GLY A 228 16.48 -15.11 -12.71
N ARG A 229 16.00 -14.31 -13.67
CA ARG A 229 16.04 -12.83 -13.72
C ARG A 229 14.63 -12.27 -13.97
N SER A 230 13.63 -12.90 -13.36
CA SER A 230 12.24 -12.49 -13.49
C SER A 230 11.90 -11.31 -12.56
N ARG A 231 10.85 -10.57 -12.92
CA ARG A 231 10.39 -9.37 -12.18
C ARG A 231 8.88 -9.27 -12.19
N ILE A 232 8.32 -8.82 -11.08
CA ILE A 232 6.92 -8.40 -10.99
C ILE A 232 6.91 -6.91 -10.65
N TYR A 233 6.18 -6.12 -11.42
CA TYR A 233 5.93 -4.70 -11.17
C TYR A 233 4.46 -4.50 -10.85
N ILE A 234 4.17 -3.85 -9.74
CA ILE A 234 2.80 -3.59 -9.30
C ILE A 234 2.67 -2.09 -9.08
N ASN A 235 1.87 -1.47 -9.95
CA ASN A 235 1.54 -0.06 -9.92
C ASN A 235 0.12 0.08 -9.32
N GLY A 236 0.04 -0.23 -8.04
CA GLY A 236 -1.16 -0.36 -7.21
C GLY A 236 -0.81 -1.11 -5.92
N GLN A 237 -1.81 -1.67 -5.24
CA GLN A 237 -1.56 -2.49 -4.04
C GLN A 237 -1.36 -3.97 -4.42
N ALA A 238 -0.64 -4.72 -3.58
CA ALA A 238 -0.60 -6.17 -3.73
C ALA A 238 -0.79 -6.86 -2.39
N VAL A 239 -1.63 -7.89 -2.40
CA VAL A 239 -1.82 -8.81 -1.28
C VAL A 239 -1.34 -10.18 -1.70
N PHE A 240 -0.54 -10.81 -0.86
CA PHE A 240 -0.08 -12.18 -1.05
C PHE A 240 -0.48 -13.00 0.16
N ASP A 241 -1.28 -14.05 -0.04
CA ASP A 241 -1.65 -14.97 1.04
C ASP A 241 -0.46 -15.86 1.46
N GLN A 242 0.52 -16.00 0.57
CA GLN A 242 1.76 -16.75 0.79
C GLN A 242 2.96 -15.89 0.39
N GLU A 243 4.05 -15.97 1.16
CA GLU A 243 5.27 -15.22 0.85
C GLU A 243 5.84 -15.66 -0.53
N PRO A 244 6.16 -14.73 -1.44
CA PRO A 244 6.69 -15.10 -2.76
C PRO A 244 8.02 -15.87 -2.70
N ASP A 245 8.12 -16.99 -3.41
CA ASP A 245 9.36 -17.78 -3.54
C ASP A 245 10.29 -17.15 -4.58
N VAL A 246 11.31 -16.42 -4.13
CA VAL A 246 12.26 -15.72 -5.00
C VAL A 246 13.61 -16.45 -5.04
N GLN A 247 13.95 -17.04 -6.20
CA GLN A 247 15.19 -17.81 -6.39
C GLN A 247 16.01 -17.37 -7.61
N GLY A 248 17.31 -17.10 -7.40
CA GLY A 248 18.25 -16.70 -8.46
C GLY A 248 18.58 -15.20 -8.40
N ASN A 249 19.00 -14.62 -9.52
CA ASN A 249 19.44 -13.23 -9.61
C ASN A 249 18.25 -12.30 -9.97
N ASN A 250 17.15 -12.46 -9.23
CA ASN A 250 15.91 -11.70 -9.45
C ASN A 250 15.95 -10.35 -8.71
N THR A 251 15.17 -9.40 -9.20
CA THR A 251 15.03 -8.08 -8.58
C THR A 251 13.81 -7.99 -7.64
N GLY A 252 13.16 -9.12 -7.35
CA GLY A 252 12.00 -9.20 -6.44
C GLY A 252 10.69 -8.67 -7.03
N VAL A 253 9.70 -8.53 -6.15
CA VAL A 253 8.43 -7.83 -6.42
C VAL A 253 8.65 -6.35 -6.13
N LEU A 254 8.36 -5.48 -7.09
CA LEU A 254 8.57 -4.04 -7.00
C LEU A 254 7.22 -3.31 -6.94
N TYR A 255 6.98 -2.65 -5.81
CA TYR A 255 5.74 -1.93 -5.50
C TYR A 255 5.86 -0.44 -5.85
N GLY A 256 4.78 0.15 -6.38
CA GLY A 256 4.73 1.57 -6.73
C GLY A 256 5.64 1.95 -7.90
N VAL A 257 6.11 0.97 -8.67
CA VAL A 257 6.99 1.18 -9.82
C VAL A 257 6.17 1.01 -11.10
N ALA A 258 6.15 2.06 -11.92
CA ALA A 258 5.52 2.00 -13.24
C ALA A 258 6.15 0.90 -14.10
N CYS A 259 5.33 0.23 -14.92
CA CYS A 259 5.86 -0.75 -15.88
C CYS A 259 6.99 -0.13 -16.71
N PRO A 260 8.12 -0.81 -16.89
CA PRO A 260 9.11 -0.39 -17.86
C PRO A 260 8.46 -0.33 -19.26
N ARG A 261 8.76 0.74 -20.00
CA ARG A 261 8.34 0.93 -21.39
C ARG A 261 9.20 0.11 -22.35
#